data_AF-A0A9E1PWM3-F1
#
_entry.id   AF-A0A9E1PWM3-F1
#
_cell.length_a   1.000
_cell.length_b   1.000
_cell.length_c   1.000
_cell.angle_alpha   90.00
_cell.angle_beta   90.00
_cell.angle_gamma   90.00
#
_symmetry.space_group_name_H-M   'P 1'
#
loop_
_entity.id
_entity.type
_entity.pdbx_description
1 polymer ?
#
loop_
_entity_poly.entity_id
_entity_poly.type
_entity_poly.pdbx_seq_one_letter_code
_entity_poly.pdbx_strand_id
1 'polypeptide(L)'
;MSASLYERVGGAAAVDAAVDLFYRKVLTDGSISHFFDDTDMDAQRAKQKSFLTMVFGGPHEYTGKDMRTAHAPLVEKGLNDSHFDAVAGVNAGVKIHHWPE
;
A
#
# COMPACT_ATOMS: atom_id res chain seq x y z
N MET A 1 12.07 -16.82 -18.86
CA MET A 1 11.05 -16.12 -18.05
C MET A 1 11.77 -15.03 -17.27
N SER A 2 11.36 -13.76 -17.39
CA SER A 2 11.92 -12.71 -16.52
C SER A 2 11.40 -12.92 -15.10
N ALA A 3 12.23 -12.64 -14.10
CA ALA A 3 11.79 -12.60 -12.71
C ALA A 3 10.59 -11.66 -12.56
N SER A 4 9.62 -12.04 -11.72
CA SER A 4 8.47 -11.21 -11.38
C SER A 4 8.94 -9.87 -10.78
N LEU A 5 8.09 -8.84 -10.81
CA LEU A 5 8.43 -7.59 -10.14
C LEU A 5 8.68 -7.83 -8.64
N TYR A 6 7.89 -8.72 -8.03
CA TYR A 6 8.03 -9.14 -6.64
C TYR A 6 9.44 -9.65 -6.33
N GLU A 7 9.97 -10.56 -7.15
CA GLU A 7 11.35 -11.07 -6.99
C GLU A 7 12.38 -9.96 -7.22
N ARG A 8 12.17 -9.12 -8.24
CA ARG A 8 13.09 -8.02 -8.59
C ARG A 8 13.20 -6.95 -7.51
N VAL A 9 12.12 -6.68 -6.76
CA VAL A 9 12.12 -5.70 -5.66
C VAL A 9 12.63 -6.26 -4.34
N GLY A 10 12.91 -7.57 -4.24
CA GLY A 10 13.44 -8.21 -3.03
C GLY A 10 12.43 -9.07 -2.25
N GLY A 11 11.29 -9.41 -2.87
CA GLY A 11 10.31 -10.35 -2.32
C GLY A 11 9.64 -9.89 -1.03
N ALA A 12 9.30 -10.85 -0.16
CA ALA A 12 8.48 -10.62 1.02
C ALA A 12 9.08 -9.55 1.95
N ALA A 13 10.38 -9.61 2.20
CA ALA A 13 11.07 -8.69 3.10
C ALA A 13 11.00 -7.24 2.60
N ALA A 14 11.13 -7.03 1.28
CA ALA A 14 11.02 -5.71 0.68
C ALA A 14 9.58 -5.17 0.73
N VAL A 15 8.58 -6.02 0.44
CA VAL A 15 7.16 -5.65 0.56
C VAL A 15 6.81 -5.30 2.00
N ASP A 16 7.27 -6.09 2.97
CA ASP A 16 7.05 -5.86 4.39
C ASP A 16 7.59 -4.49 4.83
N ALA A 17 8.87 -4.23 4.54
CA ALA A 17 9.51 -2.96 4.85
C ALA A 17 8.85 -1.76 4.15
N ALA A 18 8.45 -1.93 2.88
CA ALA A 18 7.78 -0.89 2.12
C ALA A 18 6.41 -0.54 2.71
N VAL A 19 5.58 -1.53 3.07
CA VAL A 19 4.26 -1.30 3.67
C VAL A 19 4.38 -0.66 5.05
N ASP A 20 5.36 -1.06 5.84
CA ASP A 20 5.58 -0.47 7.16
C ASP A 20 6.05 1.00 7.06
N LEU A 21 6.91 1.33 6.09
CA LEU A 21 7.29 2.72 5.83
C LEU A 21 6.13 3.54 5.23
N PHE A 22 5.35 2.95 4.33
CA PHE A 22 4.17 3.57 3.73
C PHE A 22 3.18 4.01 4.80
N TYR A 23 2.76 3.11 5.70
CA TYR A 23 1.79 3.47 6.72
C TYR A 23 2.35 4.40 7.79
N ARG A 24 3.66 4.36 8.10
CA ARG A 24 4.26 5.39 8.95
C ARG A 24 4.07 6.79 8.37
N LYS A 25 4.27 6.96 7.06
CA LYS A 25 4.10 8.25 6.38
C LYS A 25 2.62 8.64 6.24
N VAL A 26 1.76 7.72 5.82
CA VAL A 26 0.30 7.97 5.69
C VAL A 26 -0.31 8.42 7.00
N LEU A 27 0.02 7.76 8.12
CA LEU A 27 -0.54 8.10 9.43
C LEU A 27 0.00 9.42 10.00
N THR A 28 1.06 9.98 9.42
CA THR A 28 1.58 11.31 9.78
C THR A 28 1.15 12.41 8.82
N ASP A 29 0.48 12.07 7.72
CA ASP A 29 -0.01 13.03 6.74
C ASP A 29 -1.45 13.45 7.09
N GLY A 30 -1.60 14.67 7.63
CA GLY A 30 -2.90 15.19 8.05
C GLY A 30 -3.95 15.31 6.94
N SER A 31 -3.55 15.26 5.66
CA SER A 31 -4.50 15.28 4.53
C SER A 31 -5.19 13.94 4.33
N ILE A 32 -4.64 12.82 4.83
CA ILE A 32 -5.16 11.47 4.57
C ILE A 32 -5.26 10.58 5.82
N SER A 33 -4.59 10.92 6.92
CA SER A 33 -4.55 10.10 8.14
C SER A 33 -5.94 9.84 8.71
N HIS A 34 -6.84 10.83 8.62
CA HIS A 34 -8.20 10.77 9.15
C HIS A 34 -9.08 9.69 8.50
N PHE A 35 -8.74 9.20 7.29
CA PHE A 35 -9.44 8.06 6.69
C PHE A 35 -9.17 6.74 7.44
N PHE A 36 -8.16 6.72 8.31
CA PHE A 36 -7.70 5.53 9.03
C PHE A 36 -8.03 5.53 10.53
N ASP A 37 -8.71 6.57 11.05
CA ASP A 37 -8.96 6.73 12.50
C ASP A 37 -9.68 5.53 13.14
N ASP A 38 -10.60 4.90 12.41
CA ASP A 38 -11.36 3.72 12.85
C ASP A 38 -10.83 2.40 12.24
N THR A 39 -9.60 2.40 11.69
CA THR A 39 -9.02 1.25 10.99
C THR A 39 -8.12 0.43 11.90
N ASP A 40 -8.34 -0.89 11.94
CA ASP A 40 -7.34 -1.82 12.46
C ASP A 40 -6.11 -1.81 11.53
N MET A 41 -5.07 -1.12 11.98
CA MET A 41 -3.88 -0.88 11.18
C MET A 41 -3.04 -2.15 10.97
N ASP A 42 -3.12 -3.14 11.85
CA ASP A 42 -2.39 -4.39 11.67
C ASP A 42 -3.07 -5.26 10.61
N ALA A 43 -4.41 -5.36 10.66
CA ALA A 43 -5.18 -5.98 9.60
C ALA A 43 -5.01 -5.24 8.26
N GLN A 44 -4.93 -3.92 8.28
CA GLN A 44 -4.73 -3.10 7.07
C GLN A 44 -3.34 -3.30 6.46
N ARG A 45 -2.27 -3.35 7.27
CA ARG A 45 -0.92 -3.69 6.80
C ARG A 45 -0.89 -5.07 6.17
N ALA A 46 -1.50 -6.08 6.79
CA ALA A 46 -1.56 -7.42 6.24
C ALA A 46 -2.27 -7.45 4.87
N LYS A 47 -3.41 -6.76 4.75
CA LYS A 47 -4.13 -6.63 3.47
C LYS A 47 -3.27 -5.96 2.39
N GLN A 48 -2.58 -4.87 2.72
CA GLN A 48 -1.73 -4.15 1.77
C GLN A 48 -0.53 -5.00 1.32
N LYS A 49 0.10 -5.76 2.24
CA LYS A 49 1.19 -6.70 1.91
C LYS A 49 0.71 -7.77 0.94
N SER A 50 -0.45 -8.37 1.18
CA SER A 50 -1.05 -9.36 0.27
C SER A 50 -1.41 -8.75 -1.09
N PHE A 51 -2.00 -7.55 -1.11
CA PHE A 51 -2.34 -6.84 -2.35
C PHE A 51 -1.10 -6.52 -3.19
N LEU A 52 -0.05 -5.96 -2.59
CA LEU A 52 1.19 -5.64 -3.31
C LEU A 52 1.93 -6.90 -3.77
N THR A 53 1.90 -7.97 -2.98
CA THR A 53 2.46 -9.26 -3.41
C THR A 53 1.78 -9.75 -4.68
N MET A 54 0.45 -9.74 -4.72
CA MET A 54 -0.33 -10.13 -5.91
C MET A 54 -0.02 -9.23 -7.11
N VAL A 55 -0.07 -7.91 -6.93
CA VAL A 55 0.15 -6.94 -8.03
C VAL A 55 1.57 -7.01 -8.58
N PHE A 56 2.56 -7.31 -7.73
CA PHE A 56 3.95 -7.49 -8.17
C PHE A 56 4.22 -8.88 -8.78
N GLY A 57 3.22 -9.75 -8.87
CA GLY A 57 3.34 -11.09 -9.46
C GLY A 57 3.97 -12.12 -8.52
N GLY A 58 3.90 -11.89 -7.20
CA GLY A 58 4.32 -12.83 -6.17
C GLY A 58 3.33 -13.99 -5.98
N PRO A 59 3.65 -14.94 -5.09
CA PRO A 59 2.95 -16.22 -4.99
C PRO A 59 1.60 -16.16 -4.26
N HIS A 60 1.22 -15.00 -3.73
CA HIS A 60 0.01 -14.83 -2.92
C HIS A 60 -1.05 -14.06 -3.67
N GLU A 61 -2.30 -14.50 -3.52
CA GLU A 61 -3.48 -13.79 -4.02
C GLU A 61 -4.11 -12.96 -2.90
N TYR A 62 -4.59 -11.77 -3.26
CA TYR A 62 -5.37 -10.94 -2.37
C TYR A 62 -6.85 -11.36 -2.43
N THR A 63 -7.41 -11.75 -1.28
CA THR A 63 -8.79 -12.25 -1.17
C THR A 63 -9.74 -11.26 -0.50
N GLY A 64 -9.29 -10.01 -0.29
CA GLY A 64 -10.14 -8.97 0.29
C GLY A 64 -11.09 -8.35 -0.73
N LYS A 65 -11.82 -7.31 -0.29
CA LYS A 65 -12.72 -6.54 -1.17
C LYS A 65 -11.94 -5.94 -2.34
N ASP A 66 -12.56 -5.90 -3.51
CA ASP A 66 -12.03 -5.16 -4.66
C ASP A 66 -11.86 -3.68 -4.32
N MET A 67 -10.98 -3.00 -5.04
CA MET A 67 -10.62 -1.61 -4.74
C MET A 67 -11.80 -0.65 -4.81
N ARG A 68 -12.78 -0.87 -5.70
CA ARG A 68 -13.95 0.00 -5.81
C ARG A 68 -14.83 -0.16 -4.58
N THR A 69 -15.16 -1.40 -4.21
CA THR A 69 -16.00 -1.68 -3.04
C THR A 69 -15.31 -1.30 -1.73
N ALA A 70 -13.99 -1.47 -1.63
CA ALA A 70 -13.24 -1.11 -0.42
C ALA A 70 -13.24 0.40 -0.16
N HIS A 71 -13.13 1.23 -1.20
CA HIS A 71 -12.98 2.69 -1.06
C HIS A 71 -14.27 3.48 -1.29
N ALA A 72 -15.35 2.88 -1.81
CA ALA A 72 -16.62 3.58 -2.05
C ALA A 72 -17.15 4.37 -0.82
N PRO A 73 -17.15 3.82 0.41
CA PRO A 73 -17.59 4.58 1.58
C PRO A 73 -16.69 5.78 1.92
N LEU A 74 -15.42 5.78 1.49
CA LEU A 74 -14.50 6.89 1.70
C LEU A 74 -14.75 8.02 0.69
N VAL A 75 -15.20 7.68 -0.52
CA VAL A 75 -15.63 8.67 -1.53
C VAL A 75 -16.83 9.48 -1.01
N GLU A 76 -17.78 8.83 -0.34
CA GLU A 76 -18.88 9.51 0.34
C GLU A 76 -18.41 10.45 1.47
N LYS A 77 -17.22 10.19 2.03
CA LYS A 77 -16.55 11.01 3.05
C LYS A 77 -15.58 12.04 2.48
N GLY A 78 -15.53 12.21 1.15
CA GLY A 78 -14.70 13.22 0.49
C GLY A 78 -13.37 12.74 -0.07
N LEU A 79 -13.11 11.43 -0.10
CA LEU A 79 -11.96 10.86 -0.83
C LEU A 79 -12.02 11.32 -2.29
N ASN A 80 -10.90 11.84 -2.80
CA ASN A 80 -10.80 12.44 -4.13
C ASN A 80 -9.34 12.34 -4.63
N ASP A 81 -9.07 12.88 -5.81
CA ASP A 81 -7.78 12.73 -6.50
C ASP A 81 -6.60 13.29 -5.69
N SER A 82 -6.77 14.38 -4.92
CA SER A 82 -5.65 14.91 -4.12
C SER A 82 -5.23 13.95 -3.01
N HIS A 83 -6.17 13.21 -2.43
CA HIS A 83 -5.90 12.18 -1.45
C HIS A 83 -5.21 10.97 -2.08
N PHE A 84 -5.60 10.63 -3.31
CA PHE A 84 -4.92 9.58 -4.09
C PHE A 84 -3.48 9.98 -4.41
N ASP A 85 -3.26 11.21 -4.86
CA ASP A 85 -1.94 11.75 -5.16
C ASP A 85 -1.04 11.79 -3.93
N ALA A 86 -1.59 12.14 -2.76
CA ALA A 86 -0.87 12.07 -1.48
C ALA A 86 -0.39 10.63 -1.20
N VAL A 87 -1.29 9.65 -1.32
CA VAL A 87 -0.96 8.21 -1.15
C VAL A 87 0.10 7.75 -2.18
N ALA A 88 -0.02 8.16 -3.45
CA ALA A 88 0.93 7.81 -4.50
C ALA A 88 2.31 8.45 -4.27
N GLY A 89 2.34 9.72 -3.86
CA GLY A 89 3.57 10.45 -3.52
C GLY A 89 4.31 9.84 -2.33
N VAL A 90 3.59 9.36 -1.31
CA VAL A 90 4.17 8.62 -0.19
C VAL A 90 4.95 7.40 -0.70
N ASN A 91 4.35 6.62 -1.61
CA ASN A 91 4.95 5.42 -2.19
C ASN A 91 6.17 5.73 -3.05
N ALA A 92 6.15 6.80 -3.87
CA ALA A 92 7.30 7.21 -4.68
C ALA A 92 8.52 7.62 -3.84
N GLY A 93 8.29 8.10 -2.60
CA GLY A 93 9.36 8.46 -1.66
C GLY A 93 9.85 7.30 -0.78
N VAL A 94 9.32 6.08 -0.91
CA VAL A 94 9.80 4.90 -0.17
C VAL A 94 11.07 4.38 -0.83
N LYS A 95 12.22 4.87 -0.34
CA LYS A 95 13.52 4.27 -0.67
C LYS A 95 13.79 3.13 0.29
N ILE A 96 13.60 1.91 -0.19
CA ILE A 96 14.08 0.72 0.51
C ILE A 96 15.59 0.67 0.26
N HIS A 97 16.40 0.62 1.34
CA HIS A 97 17.78 0.16 1.19
C HIS A 97 17.70 -1.16 0.40
N HIS A 98 18.48 -1.31 -0.67
CA HIS A 98 18.47 -2.41 -1.66
C HIS A 98 17.60 -2.28 -2.94
N TRP A 99 16.94 -1.15 -3.22
CA TRP A 99 16.34 -0.95 -4.55
C TRP A 99 17.44 -0.73 -5.61
N PRO A 100 17.49 -1.50 -6.72
CA PRO A 100 18.43 -1.25 -7.81
C PRO A 100 18.05 0.04 -8.54
N GLU A 101 19.04 0.92 -8.79
CA GLU A 101 18.85 2.14 -9.59
C GLU A 101 18.40 1.83 -11.03
#